data_AF-B7WRL2-F1
#
_entry.id   AF-B7WRL2-F1
#
_cell.length_a   1.000
_cell.length_b   1.000
_cell.length_c   1.000
_cell.angle_alpha   90.00
_cell.angle_beta   90.00
_cell.angle_gamma   90.00
#
_symmetry.space_group_name_H-M   'P 1'
#
loop_
_entity.id
_entity.type
_entity.pdbx_description
1 polymer ?
#
loop_
_entity_poly.entity_id
_entity_poly.type
_entity_poly.pdbx_seq_one_letter_code
_entity_poly.pdbx_strand_id
1 'polypeptide(L)'
;MLARKVARLMAGTEHQGSAWLICGEYALTALHCVQSDDGFARTDLTLVFHGQSLQIEADILETADDIDVALLKLKTPITDLRNVISLSRSKVELSDELGLHGHPAAAISSPQGISVFCTVIDPAHPYVGTKDTLKVNTIAMHSESTTPALSGVQPTSGLKGASGGVIARKLGNDSESAVGLLIEDSLSGNALHAVPIFEIARCFPQVQAALERSPHVDRRSPRIVLRAGESGRIQWSGSLAPTEISELWDIDATKQGVLRILVTAKLRELGSLDDALVRLSAYANLKSLRVPDQDAWARRLQSLIDSHREPDKSLTFDTSSNEEHCPSAWQDFDKDELSNLIHQELDRKMLAWLSDELYGCLKNGKATDIGEKIEGNLSSAMWTRWESWEVALQGDAELLRHFLSRVFDVDANAPVAKSNFVSIGFCTNVRKQLLLATLFALALDAAGISTTPRARDIGNLDVAEQSGHACGISRRSQQDLRRFATSLDWKSDVVFLPYLQTSLLHLYLRSVSMTRTEGTEDHSLTQTLPIALTAEDDFLDALARGAKDVHDFYERKRAERDSRLSALALPSRTEPLNA
;
A
#
# COMPACT_ATOMS: atom_id res chain seq x y z
N MET A 1 6.48 -16.82 -21.43
CA MET A 1 7.95 -17.07 -21.36
C MET A 1 8.29 -18.33 -20.54
N LEU A 2 7.41 -18.75 -19.62
CA LEU A 2 7.68 -19.84 -18.67
C LEU A 2 7.84 -21.23 -19.30
N ALA A 3 7.20 -21.54 -20.44
CA ALA A 3 7.37 -22.85 -21.10
C ALA A 3 8.84 -23.20 -21.45
N ARG A 4 9.72 -22.19 -21.63
CA ARG A 4 11.16 -22.41 -21.84
C ARG A 4 11.91 -22.80 -20.57
N LYS A 5 11.33 -22.51 -19.40
CA LYS A 5 11.85 -22.86 -18.07
C LYS A 5 11.38 -24.23 -17.58
N VAL A 6 10.47 -24.89 -18.31
CA VAL A 6 10.03 -26.25 -18.01
C VAL A 6 10.84 -27.21 -18.88
N ALA A 7 11.45 -28.20 -18.24
CA ALA A 7 12.24 -29.22 -18.90
C ALA A 7 11.36 -30.42 -19.30
N ARG A 8 11.80 -31.10 -20.36
CA ARG A 8 11.41 -32.48 -20.62
C ARG A 8 12.18 -33.38 -19.65
N LEU A 9 11.45 -34.26 -18.97
CA LEU A 9 12.04 -35.29 -18.13
C LEU A 9 12.24 -36.56 -18.97
N MET A 10 13.49 -36.97 -19.10
CA MET A 10 13.90 -38.16 -19.84
C MET A 10 14.42 -39.22 -18.87
N ALA A 11 14.14 -40.50 -19.14
CA ALA A 11 14.83 -41.64 -18.55
C ALA A 11 15.55 -42.38 -19.67
N GLY A 12 16.87 -42.24 -19.74
CA GLY A 12 17.63 -42.59 -20.94
C GLY A 12 17.14 -41.78 -22.16
N THR A 13 16.62 -42.45 -23.17
CA THR A 13 16.09 -41.82 -24.41
C THR A 13 14.57 -41.66 -24.41
N GLU A 14 13.87 -42.17 -23.39
CA GLU A 14 12.42 -42.14 -23.31
C GLU A 14 11.91 -40.92 -22.56
N HIS A 15 10.92 -40.25 -23.12
CA HIS A 15 10.26 -39.10 -22.50
C HIS A 15 9.22 -39.57 -21.49
N GLN A 16 9.41 -39.21 -20.22
CA GLN A 16 8.56 -39.65 -19.12
C GLN A 16 7.54 -38.59 -18.68
N GLY A 17 7.88 -37.31 -18.86
CA GLY A 17 7.00 -36.22 -18.48
C GLY A 17 7.68 -34.85 -18.53
N SER A 18 7.27 -33.99 -17.62
CA SER A 18 7.79 -32.64 -17.45
C SER A 18 8.42 -32.48 -16.06
N ALA A 19 9.39 -31.58 -15.95
CA ALA A 19 10.00 -31.22 -14.68
C ALA A 19 10.47 -29.77 -14.72
N TRP A 20 10.67 -29.14 -13.57
CA TRP A 20 11.06 -27.73 -13.52
C TRP A 20 11.84 -27.40 -12.25
N LEU A 21 12.67 -26.36 -12.33
CA LEU A 21 13.60 -25.99 -11.26
C LEU A 21 12.96 -25.07 -10.24
N ILE A 22 13.11 -25.41 -8.96
CA ILE A 22 12.72 -24.54 -7.82
C ILE A 22 13.90 -23.70 -7.32
N CYS A 23 15.14 -24.15 -7.58
CA CYS A 23 16.37 -23.40 -7.36
C CYS A 23 17.51 -24.03 -8.18
N GLY A 24 18.75 -23.58 -7.98
CA GLY A 24 19.93 -24.10 -8.70
C GLY A 24 20.31 -25.56 -8.39
N GLU A 25 19.68 -26.20 -7.40
CA GLU A 25 20.05 -27.55 -6.93
C GLU A 25 18.92 -28.58 -7.05
N TYR A 26 17.67 -28.14 -7.13
CA TYR A 26 16.50 -29.00 -6.99
C TYR A 26 15.46 -28.74 -8.08
N ALA A 27 14.78 -29.81 -8.47
CA ALA A 27 13.67 -29.79 -9.43
C ALA A 27 12.47 -30.61 -8.90
N LEU A 28 11.28 -30.29 -9.40
CA LEU A 28 10.05 -31.01 -9.10
C LEU A 28 9.49 -31.70 -10.34
N THR A 29 8.86 -32.85 -10.13
CA THR A 29 8.09 -33.60 -11.14
C THR A 29 7.01 -34.45 -10.45
N ALA A 30 6.14 -35.07 -11.24
CA ALA A 30 5.17 -36.03 -10.72
C ALA A 30 5.86 -37.38 -10.47
N LEU A 31 5.48 -38.07 -9.40
CA LEU A 31 6.12 -39.32 -8.97
C LEU A 31 6.05 -40.41 -10.04
N HIS A 32 4.89 -40.59 -10.65
CA HIS A 32 4.70 -41.56 -11.75
C HIS A 32 5.57 -41.27 -12.99
N CYS A 33 6.17 -40.09 -13.13
CA CYS A 33 7.13 -39.81 -14.20
C CYS A 33 8.54 -40.33 -13.90
N VAL A 34 8.83 -40.69 -12.65
CA VAL A 34 10.15 -41.20 -12.23
C VAL A 34 10.10 -42.63 -11.71
N GLN A 35 8.93 -43.27 -11.79
CA GLN A 35 8.74 -44.69 -11.49
C GLN A 35 8.21 -45.45 -12.72
N SER A 36 8.47 -46.74 -12.78
CA SER A 36 7.79 -47.65 -13.71
C SER A 36 6.39 -47.98 -13.20
N ASP A 37 5.56 -48.61 -14.04
CA ASP A 37 4.21 -49.06 -13.66
C ASP A 37 4.24 -50.07 -12.49
N ASP A 38 5.36 -50.77 -12.31
CA ASP A 38 5.60 -51.70 -11.20
C ASP A 38 6.13 -50.99 -9.92
N GLY A 39 6.24 -49.66 -9.92
CA GLY A 39 6.69 -48.85 -8.79
C GLY A 39 8.21 -48.77 -8.60
N PHE A 40 9.01 -49.31 -9.52
CA PHE A 40 10.47 -49.20 -9.43
C PHE A 40 10.94 -47.83 -9.89
N ALA A 41 11.86 -47.22 -9.12
CA ALA A 41 12.51 -45.97 -9.50
C ALA A 41 13.28 -46.13 -10.83
N ARG A 42 13.08 -45.17 -11.73
CA ARG A 42 13.82 -45.08 -13.00
C ARG A 42 15.22 -44.52 -12.73
N THR A 43 16.21 -45.03 -13.47
CA THR A 43 17.59 -44.53 -13.46
C THR A 43 17.82 -43.59 -14.66
N ASP A 44 18.98 -42.92 -14.68
CA ASP A 44 19.44 -42.09 -15.79
C ASP A 44 18.48 -40.95 -16.15
N LEU A 45 17.96 -40.28 -15.11
CA LEU A 45 17.05 -39.15 -15.28
C LEU A 45 17.82 -37.92 -15.79
N THR A 46 17.29 -37.32 -16.86
CA THR A 46 17.88 -36.13 -17.48
C THR A 46 16.82 -35.08 -17.75
N LEU A 47 17.10 -33.83 -17.38
CA LEU A 47 16.27 -32.67 -17.65
C LEU A 47 16.76 -31.96 -18.92
N VAL A 48 15.89 -31.81 -19.91
CA VAL A 48 16.22 -31.18 -21.20
C VAL A 48 15.40 -29.89 -21.38
N PHE A 49 16.07 -28.73 -21.37
CA PHE A 49 15.42 -27.42 -21.52
C PHE A 49 15.35 -26.97 -22.98
N HIS A 50 14.23 -26.37 -23.38
CA HIS A 50 14.04 -25.93 -24.77
C HIS A 50 14.94 -24.74 -25.13
N GLY A 51 15.56 -24.80 -26.32
CA GLY A 51 16.37 -23.70 -26.86
C GLY A 51 17.73 -23.51 -26.18
N GLN A 52 18.08 -24.42 -25.27
CA GLN A 52 19.37 -24.48 -24.61
C GLN A 52 19.95 -25.87 -24.87
N SER A 53 21.23 -25.98 -25.23
CA SER A 53 21.94 -27.27 -25.26
C SER A 53 22.21 -27.82 -23.85
N LEU A 54 21.35 -27.48 -22.89
CA LEU A 54 21.48 -27.75 -21.48
C LEU A 54 20.73 -29.03 -21.16
N GLN A 55 21.50 -30.07 -20.87
CA GLN A 55 21.03 -31.34 -20.33
C GLN A 55 21.60 -31.50 -18.93
N ILE A 56 20.73 -31.86 -17.98
CA ILE A 56 21.12 -31.91 -16.57
C ILE A 56 20.71 -33.26 -16.03
N GLU A 57 21.70 -34.02 -15.59
CA GLU A 57 21.46 -35.27 -14.88
C GLU A 57 20.91 -34.98 -13.48
N ALA A 58 19.95 -35.80 -13.06
CA ALA A 58 19.34 -35.69 -11.75
C ALA A 58 19.15 -37.08 -11.13
N ASP A 59 19.16 -37.11 -9.80
CA ASP A 59 18.80 -38.28 -9.01
C ASP A 59 17.52 -38.00 -8.23
N ILE A 60 16.72 -39.03 -7.96
CA ILE A 60 15.58 -38.93 -7.06
C ILE A 60 16.11 -38.73 -5.64
N LEU A 61 15.78 -37.60 -5.03
CA LEU A 61 16.18 -37.32 -3.65
C LEU A 61 15.15 -37.86 -2.66
N GLU A 62 13.87 -37.57 -2.92
CA GLU A 62 12.77 -37.87 -2.03
C GLU A 62 11.45 -37.97 -2.82
N THR A 63 10.50 -38.76 -2.34
CA THR A 63 9.20 -38.99 -2.96
C THR A 63 8.08 -38.86 -1.93
N ALA A 64 6.90 -38.43 -2.37
CA ALA A 64 5.70 -38.36 -1.56
C ALA A 64 4.55 -39.05 -2.31
N ASP A 65 4.33 -40.33 -1.99
CA ASP A 65 3.37 -41.20 -2.68
C ASP A 65 1.91 -40.74 -2.49
N ASP A 66 1.62 -40.10 -1.35
CA ASP A 66 0.28 -39.61 -0.97
C ASP A 66 -0.19 -38.40 -1.78
N ILE A 67 0.75 -37.70 -2.43
CA ILE A 67 0.50 -36.55 -3.30
C ILE A 67 1.03 -36.74 -4.73
N ASP A 68 1.64 -37.89 -5.07
CA ASP A 68 2.23 -38.20 -6.38
C ASP A 68 3.31 -37.18 -6.83
N VAL A 69 4.21 -36.78 -5.93
CA VAL A 69 5.29 -35.82 -6.23
C VAL A 69 6.66 -36.41 -5.92
N ALA A 70 7.63 -36.11 -6.79
CA ALA A 70 9.04 -36.44 -6.57
C ALA A 70 9.91 -35.18 -6.58
N LEU A 71 10.84 -35.12 -5.64
CA LEU A 71 11.89 -34.12 -5.56
C LEU A 71 13.18 -34.68 -6.16
N LEU A 72 13.73 -33.97 -7.13
CA LEU A 72 14.96 -34.36 -7.81
C LEU A 72 16.12 -33.48 -7.35
N LYS A 73 17.28 -34.09 -7.13
CA LYS A 73 18.55 -33.39 -6.89
C LYS A 73 19.37 -33.40 -8.16
N LEU A 74 19.81 -32.22 -8.59
CA LEU A 74 20.69 -32.10 -9.76
C LEU A 74 22.08 -32.62 -9.39
N LYS A 75 22.67 -33.46 -10.26
CA LYS A 75 24.06 -33.93 -10.06
C LYS A 75 25.07 -32.79 -10.18
N THR A 76 24.77 -31.83 -11.06
CA THR A 76 25.55 -30.60 -11.23
C THR A 76 24.65 -29.40 -10.93
N PRO A 77 24.93 -28.66 -9.84
CA PRO A 77 24.22 -27.42 -9.54
C PRO A 77 24.36 -26.39 -10.65
N ILE A 78 23.30 -25.63 -10.91
CA ILE A 78 23.27 -24.56 -11.90
C ILE A 78 23.40 -23.22 -11.19
N THR A 79 24.34 -22.38 -11.64
CA THR A 79 24.50 -21.02 -11.14
C THR A 79 23.63 -20.00 -11.90
N ASP A 80 23.28 -20.28 -13.15
CA ASP A 80 22.35 -19.48 -13.95
C ASP A 80 20.90 -19.75 -13.56
N LEU A 81 20.33 -18.83 -12.76
CA LEU A 81 18.98 -18.95 -12.23
C LEU A 81 17.89 -18.53 -13.24
N ARG A 82 18.22 -18.23 -14.51
CA ARG A 82 17.22 -17.84 -15.52
C ARG A 82 16.16 -18.91 -15.78
N ASN A 83 16.49 -20.19 -15.57
CA ASN A 83 15.58 -21.31 -15.70
C ASN A 83 14.80 -21.65 -14.42
N VAL A 84 15.10 -20.99 -13.30
CA VAL A 84 14.36 -21.17 -12.06
C VAL A 84 13.00 -20.49 -12.18
N ILE A 85 11.97 -21.21 -11.74
CA ILE A 85 10.60 -20.72 -11.66
C ILE A 85 10.33 -20.24 -10.25
N SER A 86 9.91 -18.99 -10.13
CA SER A 86 9.53 -18.39 -8.85
C SER A 86 8.25 -19.03 -8.31
N LEU A 87 8.25 -19.42 -7.04
CA LEU A 87 7.09 -20.03 -6.38
C LEU A 87 6.10 -18.98 -5.89
N SER A 88 4.80 -19.21 -6.06
CA SER A 88 3.77 -18.30 -5.55
C SER A 88 3.52 -18.56 -4.07
N ARG A 89 3.57 -17.52 -3.24
CA ARG A 89 3.14 -17.58 -1.83
C ARG A 89 1.64 -17.34 -1.64
N SER A 90 0.86 -17.39 -2.71
CA SER A 90 -0.57 -17.11 -2.67
C SER A 90 -1.40 -18.38 -2.78
N LYS A 91 -2.52 -18.45 -2.05
CA LYS A 91 -3.51 -19.50 -2.31
C LYS A 91 -4.17 -19.27 -3.66
N VAL A 92 -4.53 -20.36 -4.34
CA VAL A 92 -5.30 -20.30 -5.58
C VAL A 92 -6.76 -19.94 -5.26
N GLU A 93 -7.34 -19.07 -6.07
CA GLU A 93 -8.74 -18.65 -5.97
C GLU A 93 -9.50 -18.98 -7.26
N LEU A 94 -10.84 -19.04 -7.19
CA LEU A 94 -11.69 -19.33 -8.35
C LEU A 94 -11.53 -18.33 -9.50
N SER A 95 -11.19 -17.07 -9.20
CA SER A 95 -10.99 -16.01 -10.18
C SER A 95 -9.57 -15.97 -10.78
N ASP A 96 -8.71 -16.94 -10.46
CA ASP A 96 -7.36 -16.96 -11.01
C ASP A 96 -7.33 -17.41 -12.48
N GLU A 97 -6.60 -16.64 -13.29
CA GLU A 97 -6.14 -17.10 -14.61
C GLU A 97 -4.85 -17.91 -14.45
N LEU A 98 -4.93 -19.21 -14.73
CA LEU A 98 -3.80 -20.12 -14.63
C LEU A 98 -3.31 -20.55 -16.01
N GLY A 99 -2.01 -20.82 -16.10
CA GLY A 99 -1.34 -21.42 -17.25
C GLY A 99 -0.72 -22.75 -16.86
N LEU A 100 -1.04 -23.82 -17.60
CA LEU A 100 -0.30 -25.07 -17.56
C LEU A 100 0.87 -24.99 -18.53
N HIS A 101 2.08 -25.24 -18.04
CA HIS A 101 3.29 -25.33 -18.86
C HIS A 101 3.95 -26.69 -18.70
N GLY A 102 4.14 -27.40 -19.81
CA GLY A 102 4.65 -28.77 -19.82
C GLY A 102 5.05 -29.23 -21.22
N HIS A 103 5.46 -30.48 -21.33
CA HIS A 103 5.85 -31.11 -22.59
C HIS A 103 5.02 -32.37 -22.82
N PRO A 104 3.92 -32.31 -23.58
CA PRO A 104 3.16 -33.51 -23.92
C PRO A 104 3.94 -34.41 -24.88
N ALA A 105 3.84 -35.71 -24.69
CA ALA A 105 4.43 -36.74 -25.51
C ALA A 105 3.89 -36.73 -26.96
N ALA A 106 2.70 -36.19 -27.23
CA ALA A 106 2.17 -36.05 -28.59
C ALA A 106 2.89 -34.96 -29.42
N ALA A 107 3.67 -34.08 -28.78
CA ALA A 107 4.41 -33.00 -29.42
C ALA A 107 5.85 -33.37 -29.79
N ILE A 108 6.15 -34.64 -30.08
CA ILE A 108 7.52 -35.11 -30.44
C ILE A 108 8.13 -34.29 -31.60
N SER A 109 7.28 -33.75 -32.48
CA SER A 109 7.69 -32.90 -33.62
C SER A 109 7.93 -31.42 -33.27
N SER A 110 7.48 -30.95 -32.10
CA SER A 110 7.72 -29.59 -31.61
C SER A 110 8.52 -29.64 -30.31
N PRO A 111 9.83 -29.34 -30.34
CA PRO A 111 10.65 -29.31 -29.12
C PRO A 111 10.22 -28.21 -28.13
N GLN A 112 9.28 -27.33 -28.52
CA GLN A 112 8.74 -26.25 -27.70
C GLN A 112 7.66 -26.81 -26.77
N GLY A 113 7.85 -26.70 -25.46
CA GLY A 113 6.82 -27.01 -24.48
C GLY A 113 5.55 -26.21 -24.73
N ILE A 114 4.41 -26.74 -24.30
CA ILE A 114 3.10 -26.09 -24.46
C ILE A 114 2.83 -25.10 -23.33
N SER A 115 1.94 -24.15 -23.60
CA SER A 115 1.30 -23.30 -22.59
C SER A 115 -0.20 -23.33 -22.84
N VAL A 116 -0.98 -23.72 -21.84
CA VAL A 116 -2.43 -23.89 -21.97
C VAL A 116 -3.13 -23.07 -20.89
N PHE A 117 -4.08 -22.23 -21.30
CA PHE A 117 -4.90 -21.47 -20.36
C PHE A 117 -5.88 -22.39 -19.63
N CYS A 118 -5.95 -22.20 -18.32
CA CYS A 118 -6.72 -23.02 -17.40
C CYS A 118 -7.60 -22.12 -16.53
N THR A 119 -8.86 -22.51 -16.39
CA THR A 119 -9.83 -21.86 -15.51
C THR A 119 -10.02 -22.71 -14.26
N VAL A 120 -9.93 -22.11 -13.07
CA VAL A 120 -10.07 -22.83 -11.80
C VAL A 120 -11.53 -23.22 -11.60
N ILE A 121 -11.78 -24.52 -11.40
CA ILE A 121 -13.10 -25.07 -11.04
C ILE A 121 -13.25 -25.08 -9.52
N ASP A 122 -12.23 -25.57 -8.82
CA ASP A 122 -12.21 -25.66 -7.37
C ASP A 122 -10.74 -25.63 -6.88
N PRO A 123 -10.33 -24.61 -6.10
CA PRO A 123 -8.94 -24.46 -5.65
C PRO A 123 -8.52 -25.44 -4.55
N ALA A 124 -9.44 -26.18 -3.95
CA ALA A 124 -9.18 -27.13 -2.86
C ALA A 124 -10.04 -28.40 -2.99
N HIS A 125 -10.11 -28.94 -4.22
CA HIS A 125 -10.93 -30.08 -4.56
C HIS A 125 -10.34 -31.38 -4.01
N PRO A 126 -11.08 -32.18 -3.22
CA PRO A 126 -10.66 -33.53 -2.89
C PRO A 126 -10.34 -34.29 -4.17
N TYR A 127 -9.16 -34.90 -4.26
CA TYR A 127 -8.77 -35.64 -5.45
C TYR A 127 -9.75 -36.80 -5.71
N VAL A 128 -10.30 -36.85 -6.92
CA VAL A 128 -11.26 -37.86 -7.40
C VAL A 128 -10.82 -38.46 -8.74
N GLY A 129 -9.51 -38.41 -9.01
CA GLY A 129 -8.93 -38.92 -10.26
C GLY A 129 -8.66 -40.42 -10.22
N THR A 130 -7.87 -40.91 -11.17
CA THR A 130 -7.64 -42.36 -11.36
C THR A 130 -6.78 -43.03 -10.28
N LYS A 131 -6.16 -42.25 -9.39
CA LYS A 131 -5.26 -42.74 -8.33
C LYS A 131 -5.97 -42.77 -6.98
N ASP A 132 -6.75 -43.82 -6.73
CA ASP A 132 -7.56 -44.00 -5.51
C ASP A 132 -6.78 -43.90 -4.18
N THR A 133 -5.45 -43.96 -4.23
CA THR A 133 -4.57 -43.86 -3.07
C THR A 133 -4.26 -42.42 -2.64
N LEU A 134 -4.50 -41.42 -3.50
CA LEU A 134 -4.18 -40.03 -3.21
C LEU A 134 -5.19 -39.41 -2.24
N LYS A 135 -4.68 -38.84 -1.14
CA LYS A 135 -5.49 -38.21 -0.10
C LYS A 135 -5.14 -36.73 0.01
N VAL A 136 -5.23 -36.03 -1.11
CA VAL A 136 -4.81 -34.63 -1.21
C VAL A 136 -5.93 -33.77 -1.80
N ASN A 137 -5.97 -32.51 -1.37
CA ASN A 137 -6.79 -31.50 -2.02
C ASN A 137 -5.99 -30.92 -3.19
N THR A 138 -6.53 -31.05 -4.39
CA THR A 138 -5.96 -30.57 -5.64
C THR A 138 -6.59 -29.25 -6.08
N ILE A 139 -5.88 -28.52 -6.93
CA ILE A 139 -6.46 -27.47 -7.75
C ILE A 139 -7.11 -28.18 -8.94
N ALA A 140 -8.44 -28.22 -8.98
CA ALA A 140 -9.19 -28.72 -10.12
C ALA A 140 -9.39 -27.58 -11.13
N MET A 141 -9.04 -27.82 -12.39
CA MET A 141 -9.09 -26.80 -13.45
C MET A 141 -9.69 -27.38 -14.72
N HIS A 142 -10.21 -26.50 -15.57
CA HIS A 142 -10.61 -26.83 -16.95
C HIS A 142 -9.66 -26.15 -17.94
N SER A 143 -9.21 -26.90 -18.95
CA SER A 143 -8.41 -26.37 -20.06
C SER A 143 -9.30 -25.78 -21.16
N GLU A 144 -9.03 -24.56 -21.61
CA GLU A 144 -9.78 -23.94 -22.72
C GLU A 144 -9.33 -24.43 -24.11
N SER A 145 -8.45 -25.44 -24.19
CA SER A 145 -7.94 -25.96 -25.46
C SER A 145 -9.05 -26.64 -26.28
N THR A 146 -9.75 -25.87 -27.11
CA THR A 146 -10.55 -26.36 -28.22
C THR A 146 -9.65 -26.60 -29.43
N THR A 147 -8.96 -27.74 -29.50
CA THR A 147 -8.63 -28.30 -30.81
C THR A 147 -9.90 -29.00 -31.32
N PRO A 148 -10.57 -28.51 -32.39
CA PRO A 148 -11.75 -29.16 -32.92
C PRO A 148 -11.38 -30.58 -33.36
N ALA A 149 -12.12 -31.56 -32.85
CA ALA A 149 -11.98 -32.95 -33.25
C ALA A 149 -12.15 -33.05 -34.77
N LEU A 150 -11.06 -33.37 -35.47
CA LEU A 150 -11.16 -33.89 -36.83
C LEU A 150 -11.95 -35.21 -36.74
N SER A 151 -13.10 -35.21 -37.40
CA SER A 151 -14.11 -36.25 -37.40
C SER A 151 -13.54 -37.68 -37.43
N GLY A 152 -13.82 -38.46 -36.37
CA GLY A 152 -13.78 -39.92 -36.43
C GLY A 152 -12.77 -40.65 -35.55
N VAL A 153 -11.88 -39.96 -34.83
CA VAL A 153 -10.94 -40.59 -33.88
C VAL A 153 -11.26 -40.12 -32.46
N GLN A 154 -11.40 -41.05 -31.51
CA GLN A 154 -11.58 -40.71 -30.09
C GLN A 154 -10.48 -39.73 -29.65
N PRO A 155 -10.81 -38.64 -28.94
CA PRO A 155 -9.82 -37.72 -28.42
C PRO A 155 -8.99 -38.46 -27.37
N THR A 156 -7.83 -38.99 -27.77
CA THR A 156 -6.77 -39.33 -26.83
C THR A 156 -6.26 -38.00 -26.28
N SER A 157 -6.24 -37.84 -24.96
CA SER A 157 -5.97 -36.56 -24.31
C SER A 157 -4.68 -35.93 -24.83
N GLY A 158 -4.80 -34.73 -25.38
CA GLY A 158 -3.69 -34.01 -26.03
C GLY A 158 -2.55 -33.62 -25.08
N LEU A 159 -2.68 -33.90 -23.78
CA LEU A 159 -1.74 -33.52 -22.73
C LEU A 159 -0.99 -34.70 -22.11
N LYS A 160 -1.14 -35.94 -22.62
CA LYS A 160 -0.32 -37.08 -22.14
C LYS A 160 1.16 -36.72 -22.21
N GLY A 161 1.89 -36.78 -21.09
CA GLY A 161 3.29 -36.34 -20.93
C GLY A 161 3.48 -34.95 -20.31
N ALA A 162 2.42 -34.15 -20.18
CA ALA A 162 2.46 -32.87 -19.47
C ALA A 162 2.53 -33.05 -17.93
N SER A 163 2.31 -34.26 -17.41
CA SER A 163 2.48 -34.58 -15.99
C SER A 163 3.86 -34.16 -15.46
N GLY A 164 3.89 -33.65 -14.24
CA GLY A 164 5.05 -32.96 -13.67
C GLY A 164 5.25 -31.53 -14.19
N GLY A 165 4.37 -31.07 -15.08
CA GLY A 165 4.33 -29.69 -15.56
C GLY A 165 3.94 -28.73 -14.45
N VAL A 166 4.29 -27.45 -14.64
CA VAL A 166 3.99 -26.40 -13.69
C VAL A 166 2.65 -25.76 -14.00
N ILE A 167 1.84 -25.57 -12.97
CA ILE A 167 0.71 -24.66 -13.01
C ILE A 167 1.19 -23.32 -12.49
N ALA A 168 1.11 -22.30 -13.33
CA ALA A 168 1.55 -20.96 -12.99
C ALA A 168 0.38 -19.98 -13.03
N ARG A 169 0.36 -19.04 -12.09
CA ARG A 169 -0.54 -17.89 -12.16
C ARG A 169 0.04 -16.84 -13.09
N LYS A 170 -0.79 -16.32 -13.98
CA LYS A 170 -0.46 -15.16 -14.82
C LYS A 170 -0.55 -13.88 -13.98
N LEU A 171 0.56 -13.17 -13.78
CA LEU A 171 0.60 -11.86 -13.11
C LEU A 171 0.98 -10.79 -14.13
N GLY A 172 -0.01 -10.06 -14.65
CA GLY A 172 0.22 -8.91 -15.52
C GLY A 172 1.13 -9.21 -16.71
N ASN A 173 1.94 -8.22 -17.11
CA ASN A 173 2.59 -8.22 -18.42
C ASN A 173 3.75 -9.20 -18.63
N ASP A 174 4.32 -9.88 -17.61
CA ASP A 174 5.39 -10.88 -17.88
C ASP A 174 5.83 -11.78 -16.71
N SER A 175 5.28 -11.64 -15.49
CA SER A 175 5.65 -12.52 -14.38
C SER A 175 4.67 -13.68 -14.21
N GLU A 176 5.17 -14.91 -14.29
CA GLU A 176 4.41 -16.14 -14.05
C GLU A 176 5.02 -16.81 -12.80
N SER A 177 4.18 -17.17 -11.83
CA SER A 177 4.61 -17.80 -10.57
C SER A 177 3.96 -19.15 -10.37
N ALA A 178 4.73 -20.17 -9.98
CA ALA A 178 4.23 -21.53 -9.80
C ALA A 178 3.27 -21.61 -8.60
N VAL A 179 2.03 -22.05 -8.83
CA VAL A 179 1.03 -22.29 -7.80
C VAL A 179 0.79 -23.77 -7.52
N GLY A 180 1.25 -24.65 -8.42
CA GLY A 180 1.12 -26.09 -8.25
C GLY A 180 1.82 -26.91 -9.34
N LEU A 181 1.70 -28.23 -9.22
CA LEU A 181 2.30 -29.22 -10.12
C LEU A 181 1.22 -30.15 -10.67
N LEU A 182 1.16 -30.32 -11.99
CA LEU A 182 0.17 -31.17 -12.65
C LEU A 182 0.49 -32.65 -12.39
N ILE A 183 -0.48 -33.39 -11.83
CA ILE A 183 -0.35 -34.83 -11.58
C ILE A 183 -1.27 -35.67 -12.48
N GLU A 184 -2.37 -35.10 -12.99
CA GLU A 184 -3.29 -35.82 -13.86
C GLU A 184 -4.07 -34.90 -14.79
N ASP A 185 -4.36 -35.44 -15.98
CA ASP A 185 -5.36 -34.94 -16.92
C ASP A 185 -6.46 -36.01 -17.08
N SER A 186 -7.65 -35.74 -16.54
CA SER A 186 -8.75 -36.70 -16.53
C SER A 186 -9.34 -36.89 -17.93
N LEU A 187 -9.26 -38.13 -18.43
CA LEU A 187 -9.77 -38.55 -19.75
C LEU A 187 -11.28 -38.35 -19.95
N SER A 188 -12.05 -38.15 -18.87
CA SER A 188 -13.51 -38.17 -18.90
C SER A 188 -14.18 -36.79 -18.88
N GLY A 189 -13.43 -35.69 -18.70
CA GLY A 189 -14.07 -34.38 -18.48
C GLY A 189 -13.23 -33.12 -18.66
N ASN A 190 -12.08 -33.18 -19.36
CA ASN A 190 -11.15 -32.04 -19.49
C ASN A 190 -10.73 -31.41 -18.15
N ALA A 191 -10.83 -32.19 -17.07
CA ALA A 191 -10.48 -31.75 -15.73
C ALA A 191 -9.01 -32.06 -15.47
N LEU A 192 -8.24 -31.01 -15.17
CA LEU A 192 -6.85 -31.10 -14.78
C LEU A 192 -6.75 -31.07 -13.26
N HIS A 193 -5.94 -31.96 -12.69
CA HIS A 193 -5.65 -32.00 -11.26
C HIS A 193 -4.19 -31.66 -11.01
N ALA A 194 -3.98 -30.62 -10.21
CA ALA A 194 -2.65 -30.21 -9.78
C ALA A 194 -2.52 -30.16 -8.27
N VAL A 195 -1.37 -30.59 -7.75
CA VAL A 195 -1.04 -30.49 -6.33
C VAL A 195 -0.64 -29.05 -6.02
N PRO A 196 -1.27 -28.37 -5.05
CA PRO A 196 -0.89 -27.01 -4.67
C PRO A 196 0.55 -26.97 -4.13
N ILE A 197 1.29 -25.90 -4.44
CA ILE A 197 2.70 -25.76 -4.01
C ILE A 197 2.89 -25.83 -2.49
N PHE A 198 1.88 -25.41 -1.72
CA PHE A 198 1.91 -25.50 -0.25
C PHE A 198 1.79 -26.92 0.27
N GLU A 199 1.05 -27.80 -0.41
CA GLU A 199 0.99 -29.21 -0.04
C GLU A 199 2.35 -29.87 -0.31
N ILE A 200 2.99 -29.53 -1.44
CA ILE A 200 4.35 -29.97 -1.78
C ILE A 200 5.36 -29.46 -0.73
N ALA A 201 5.26 -28.19 -0.32
CA ALA A 201 6.18 -27.59 0.67
C ALA A 201 6.09 -28.23 2.07
N ARG A 202 4.94 -28.81 2.44
CA ARG A 202 4.77 -29.57 3.69
C ARG A 202 5.55 -30.88 3.68
N CYS A 203 5.67 -31.51 2.51
CA CYS A 203 6.40 -32.76 2.34
C CYS A 203 7.91 -32.53 2.18
N PHE A 204 8.32 -31.44 1.51
CA PHE A 204 9.71 -31.21 1.15
C PHE A 204 10.26 -29.88 1.72
N PRO A 205 11.16 -29.92 2.74
CA PRO A 205 11.76 -28.72 3.34
C PRO A 205 12.48 -27.81 2.34
N GLN A 206 13.04 -28.37 1.26
CA GLN A 206 13.71 -27.65 0.19
C GLN A 206 12.75 -26.75 -0.60
N VAL A 207 11.51 -27.21 -0.78
CA VAL A 207 10.44 -26.45 -1.44
C VAL A 207 9.97 -25.33 -0.51
N GLN A 208 9.81 -25.61 0.78
CA GLN A 208 9.51 -24.58 1.79
C GLN A 208 10.58 -23.47 1.80
N ALA A 209 11.87 -23.84 1.80
CA ALA A 209 12.96 -22.87 1.77
C ALA A 209 13.04 -22.08 0.44
N ALA A 210 12.63 -22.68 -0.68
CA ALA A 210 12.52 -21.96 -1.96
C ALA A 210 11.33 -20.98 -1.96
N LEU A 211 10.22 -21.37 -1.34
CA LEU A 211 9.02 -20.55 -1.20
C LEU A 211 9.31 -19.30 -0.36
N GLU A 212 10.02 -19.46 0.76
CA GLU A 212 10.46 -18.38 1.66
C GLU A 212 11.46 -17.40 1.01
N ARG A 213 12.16 -17.82 -0.04
CA ARG A 213 13.06 -16.96 -0.83
C ARG A 213 12.37 -16.35 -2.05
N SER A 214 11.18 -16.84 -2.43
CA SER A 214 10.51 -16.40 -3.66
C SER A 214 10.03 -14.94 -3.55
N PRO A 215 10.26 -14.10 -4.57
CA PRO A 215 9.81 -12.70 -4.56
C PRO A 215 8.29 -12.54 -4.73
N HIS A 216 7.56 -13.60 -5.11
CA HIS A 216 6.11 -13.52 -5.34
C HIS A 216 5.31 -13.68 -4.05
N VAL A 217 5.04 -12.53 -3.45
CA VAL A 217 4.13 -12.34 -2.33
C VAL A 217 2.67 -12.30 -2.83
N ASP A 218 1.74 -12.91 -2.08
CA ASP A 218 0.31 -12.67 -2.26
C ASP A 218 -0.05 -11.21 -1.97
N ARG A 219 -0.01 -10.39 -3.03
CA ARG A 219 -0.41 -8.98 -2.96
C ARG A 219 -1.93 -8.81 -2.99
N ARG A 220 -2.71 -9.88 -3.20
CA ARG A 220 -4.18 -9.78 -3.20
C ARG A 220 -4.68 -9.85 -1.77
N SER A 221 -4.20 -10.77 -0.94
CA SER A 221 -4.62 -10.83 0.48
C SER A 221 -3.43 -10.67 1.41
N PRO A 222 -2.84 -9.45 1.52
CA PRO A 222 -1.71 -9.24 2.39
C PRO A 222 -2.04 -9.58 3.84
N ARG A 223 -1.10 -10.22 4.53
CA ARG A 223 -1.25 -10.66 5.92
C ARG A 223 -0.08 -10.19 6.73
N ILE A 224 -0.37 -9.71 7.93
CA ILE A 224 0.63 -9.26 8.89
C ILE A 224 0.26 -9.85 10.24
N VAL A 225 1.25 -10.49 10.86
CA VAL A 225 1.17 -11.06 12.20
C VAL A 225 2.25 -10.41 13.05
N LEU A 226 1.81 -9.87 14.19
CA LEU A 226 2.63 -9.20 15.18
C LEU A 226 2.49 -9.92 16.51
N ARG A 227 3.62 -10.22 17.15
CA ARG A 227 3.63 -10.79 18.50
C ARG A 227 4.73 -10.19 19.35
N ALA A 228 4.52 -10.21 20.67
CA ALA A 228 5.57 -9.89 21.62
C ALA A 228 6.63 -11.00 21.60
N GLY A 229 7.89 -10.62 21.42
CA GLY A 229 9.04 -11.51 21.57
C GLY A 229 9.54 -11.58 23.02
N GLU A 230 10.42 -12.54 23.30
CA GLU A 230 10.93 -12.85 24.65
C GLU A 230 11.75 -11.72 25.29
N SER A 231 12.21 -10.75 24.50
CA SER A 231 13.04 -9.61 24.91
C SER A 231 12.30 -8.27 24.98
N GLY A 232 10.96 -8.28 24.91
CA GLY A 232 10.17 -7.04 24.82
C GLY A 232 10.20 -6.38 23.44
N ARG A 233 10.94 -6.98 22.48
CA ARG A 233 10.89 -6.70 21.04
C ARG A 233 9.58 -7.18 20.42
N ILE A 234 9.31 -6.73 19.21
CA ILE A 234 8.15 -7.16 18.42
C ILE A 234 8.63 -8.05 17.29
N GLN A 235 8.04 -9.23 17.20
CA GLN A 235 8.26 -10.10 16.05
C GLN A 235 7.22 -9.78 15.00
N TRP A 236 7.69 -9.49 13.79
CA TRP A 236 6.89 -9.26 12.59
C TRP A 236 6.97 -10.51 11.71
N SER A 237 5.84 -10.96 11.22
CA SER A 237 5.78 -11.82 10.06
C SER A 237 4.68 -11.36 9.15
N GLY A 238 4.99 -11.19 7.88
CA GLY A 238 4.00 -10.73 6.93
C GLY A 238 4.33 -11.17 5.53
N SER A 239 3.31 -11.14 4.68
CA SER A 239 3.50 -11.15 3.25
C SER A 239 4.21 -9.85 2.82
N LEU A 240 3.91 -8.72 3.49
CA LEU A 240 4.58 -7.44 3.30
C LEU A 240 5.67 -7.22 4.35
N ALA A 241 6.81 -6.69 3.91
CA ALA A 241 7.82 -6.15 4.80
C ALA A 241 7.33 -4.83 5.44
N PRO A 242 7.87 -4.42 6.60
CA PRO A 242 7.55 -3.12 7.19
C PRO A 242 7.80 -1.92 6.26
N THR A 243 8.79 -2.01 5.38
CA THR A 243 9.09 -0.99 4.36
C THR A 243 8.05 -0.90 3.24
N GLU A 244 7.19 -1.90 3.09
CA GLU A 244 6.15 -1.98 2.06
C GLU A 244 4.76 -1.68 2.66
N ILE A 245 4.69 -1.30 3.94
CA ILE A 245 3.43 -1.22 4.68
C ILE A 245 2.46 -0.17 4.15
N SER A 246 2.98 0.85 3.48
CA SER A 246 2.17 1.88 2.82
C SER A 246 1.33 1.34 1.67
N GLU A 247 1.70 0.20 1.06
CA GLU A 247 0.89 -0.44 0.03
C GLU A 247 -0.52 -0.77 0.56
N LEU A 248 -0.70 -0.91 1.88
CA LEU A 248 -2.00 -1.14 2.50
C LEU A 248 -3.00 0.01 2.35
N TRP A 249 -2.52 1.22 2.04
CA TRP A 249 -3.38 2.37 1.73
C TRP A 249 -3.78 2.45 0.25
N ASP A 250 -3.13 1.69 -0.63
CA ASP A 250 -3.41 1.64 -2.08
C ASP A 250 -4.40 0.57 -2.50
N ILE A 251 -4.74 -0.36 -1.61
CA ILE A 251 -5.56 -1.53 -1.94
C ILE A 251 -6.96 -1.07 -2.33
N ASP A 252 -7.24 -1.04 -3.63
CA ASP A 252 -8.57 -0.89 -4.20
C ASP A 252 -9.43 -2.08 -3.72
N ALA A 253 -10.46 -1.77 -2.92
CA ALA A 253 -11.38 -2.75 -2.34
C ALA A 253 -12.06 -3.65 -3.38
N THR A 254 -12.07 -3.22 -4.65
CA THR A 254 -12.70 -3.94 -5.76
C THR A 254 -11.74 -4.87 -6.50
N LYS A 255 -10.40 -4.76 -6.31
CA LYS A 255 -9.41 -5.47 -7.14
C LYS A 255 -8.46 -6.38 -6.38
N GLN A 256 -8.29 -6.20 -5.07
CA GLN A 256 -7.36 -6.98 -4.26
C GLN A 256 -8.03 -7.36 -2.93
N GLY A 257 -7.86 -8.63 -2.57
CA GLY A 257 -8.45 -9.30 -1.41
C GLY A 257 -8.09 -8.76 -0.02
N VAL A 258 -8.05 -9.68 0.92
CA VAL A 258 -8.47 -9.49 2.30
C VAL A 258 -7.27 -9.20 3.20
N LEU A 259 -7.04 -7.93 3.56
CA LEU A 259 -6.02 -7.58 4.54
C LEU A 259 -6.44 -8.04 5.95
N ARG A 260 -5.54 -8.82 6.58
CA ARG A 260 -5.66 -9.27 7.98
C ARG A 260 -4.43 -8.85 8.77
N ILE A 261 -4.65 -8.10 9.84
CA ILE A 261 -3.63 -7.82 10.84
C ILE A 261 -3.99 -8.61 12.09
N LEU A 262 -3.06 -9.46 12.54
CA LEU A 262 -3.15 -10.18 13.80
C LEU A 262 -2.10 -9.61 14.76
N VAL A 263 -2.55 -8.90 15.79
CA VAL A 263 -1.69 -8.51 16.91
C VAL A 263 -2.02 -9.42 18.07
N THR A 264 -1.02 -10.14 18.59
CA THR A 264 -1.23 -11.06 19.74
C THR A 264 -0.80 -10.43 21.07
N ALA A 265 -0.03 -9.35 21.02
CA ALA A 265 0.34 -8.55 22.19
C ALA A 265 -0.80 -7.62 22.61
N LYS A 266 -0.93 -7.36 23.91
CA LYS A 266 -1.90 -6.38 24.43
C LYS A 266 -1.46 -4.96 24.08
N LEU A 267 -2.40 -4.03 23.95
CA LEU A 267 -2.10 -2.64 23.55
C LEU A 267 -1.03 -2.00 24.46
N ARG A 268 -1.14 -2.22 25.78
CA ARG A 268 -0.19 -1.75 26.80
C ARG A 268 1.23 -2.31 26.65
N GLU A 269 1.38 -3.45 25.99
CA GLU A 269 2.68 -4.11 25.77
C GLU A 269 3.37 -3.59 24.52
N LEU A 270 2.66 -2.88 23.63
CA LEU A 270 3.21 -2.36 22.38
C LEU A 270 4.01 -1.07 22.56
N GLY A 271 3.79 -0.33 23.65
CA GLY A 271 4.45 0.97 23.86
C GLY A 271 4.13 1.93 22.71
N SER A 272 5.14 2.63 22.19
CA SER A 272 5.03 3.58 21.06
C SER A 272 4.57 2.99 19.73
N LEU A 273 4.54 1.67 19.59
CA LEU A 273 4.05 0.99 18.40
C LEU A 273 2.52 1.02 18.31
N ASP A 274 1.83 1.27 19.43
CA ASP A 274 0.35 1.32 19.44
C ASP A 274 -0.18 2.41 18.51
N ASP A 275 0.36 3.63 18.58
CA ASP A 275 -0.01 4.78 17.76
C ASP A 275 0.21 4.52 16.26
N ALA A 276 1.32 3.87 15.89
CA ALA A 276 1.60 3.51 14.50
C ALA A 276 0.64 2.46 13.95
N LEU A 277 0.33 1.42 14.74
CA LEU A 277 -0.60 0.37 14.32
C LEU A 277 -2.05 0.86 14.31
N VAL A 278 -2.43 1.73 15.25
CA VAL A 278 -3.73 2.37 15.27
C VAL A 278 -3.88 3.27 14.04
N ARG A 279 -2.89 4.10 13.71
CA ARG A 279 -2.88 4.93 12.48
C ARG A 279 -3.01 4.07 11.23
N LEU A 280 -2.17 3.02 11.13
CA LEU A 280 -2.20 2.11 9.99
C LEU A 280 -3.59 1.47 9.85
N SER A 281 -4.11 0.90 10.93
CA SER A 281 -5.38 0.16 10.91
C SER A 281 -6.61 1.04 10.76
N ALA A 282 -6.58 2.28 11.24
CA ALA A 282 -7.69 3.21 11.08
C ALA A 282 -7.94 3.54 9.60
N TYR A 283 -6.88 3.67 8.79
CA TYR A 283 -6.97 4.17 7.42
C TYR A 283 -6.61 3.15 6.34
N ALA A 284 -6.17 1.95 6.72
CA ALA A 284 -6.00 0.85 5.79
C ALA A 284 -7.37 0.31 5.33
N ASN A 285 -7.40 -0.20 4.11
CA ASN A 285 -8.57 -0.90 3.59
C ASN A 285 -8.63 -2.34 4.17
N LEU A 286 -8.80 -2.43 5.49
CA LEU A 286 -8.84 -3.67 6.26
C LEU A 286 -10.19 -4.38 6.09
N LYS A 287 -10.17 -5.69 5.81
CA LYS A 287 -11.37 -6.51 5.99
C LYS A 287 -11.54 -6.91 7.45
N SER A 288 -10.44 -7.15 8.17
CA SER A 288 -10.51 -7.63 9.54
C SER A 288 -9.24 -7.35 10.34
N LEU A 289 -9.38 -6.79 11.54
CA LEU A 289 -8.30 -6.64 12.51
C LEU A 289 -8.54 -7.60 13.70
N ARG A 290 -7.58 -8.47 14.00
CA ARG A 290 -7.61 -9.29 15.22
C ARG A 290 -6.62 -8.75 16.24
N VAL A 291 -7.13 -8.39 17.41
CA VAL A 291 -6.38 -7.86 18.55
C VAL A 291 -6.94 -8.47 19.85
N PRO A 292 -6.12 -8.73 20.89
CA PRO A 292 -6.59 -9.32 22.15
C PRO A 292 -7.48 -8.37 22.96
N ASP A 293 -7.24 -7.06 22.90
CA ASP A 293 -7.97 -6.04 23.68
C ASP A 293 -8.85 -5.16 22.77
N GLN A 294 -9.87 -5.77 22.12
CA GLN A 294 -10.73 -5.08 21.14
C GLN A 294 -11.35 -3.78 21.68
N ASP A 295 -11.85 -3.78 22.92
CA ASP A 295 -12.45 -2.58 23.54
C ASP A 295 -11.46 -1.43 23.72
N ALA A 296 -10.20 -1.74 24.06
CA ALA A 296 -9.16 -0.72 24.21
C ALA A 296 -8.82 -0.10 22.84
N TRP A 297 -8.74 -0.93 21.80
CA TRP A 297 -8.50 -0.50 20.43
C TRP A 297 -9.66 0.33 19.89
N ALA A 298 -10.90 -0.11 20.10
CA ALA A 298 -12.11 0.61 19.71
C ALA A 298 -12.19 1.99 20.38
N ARG A 299 -11.87 2.11 21.67
CA ARG A 299 -11.80 3.41 22.36
C ARG A 299 -10.73 4.34 21.78
N ARG A 300 -9.55 3.80 21.43
CA ARG A 300 -8.50 4.59 20.76
C ARG A 300 -8.98 5.09 19.40
N LEU A 301 -9.57 4.23 18.58
CA LEU A 301 -10.14 4.61 17.28
C LEU A 301 -11.25 5.66 17.43
N GLN A 302 -12.15 5.49 18.40
CA GLN A 302 -13.20 6.47 18.69
C GLN A 302 -12.61 7.83 19.07
N SER A 303 -11.55 7.86 19.90
CA SER A 303 -10.85 9.10 20.23
C SER A 303 -10.27 9.80 18.99
N LEU A 304 -9.90 9.06 17.93
CA LEU A 304 -9.45 9.68 16.67
C LEU A 304 -10.61 10.31 15.92
N ILE A 305 -11.75 9.63 15.85
CA ILE A 305 -12.98 10.14 15.25
C ILE A 305 -13.41 11.43 15.96
N ASP A 306 -13.36 11.43 17.30
CA ASP A 306 -13.70 12.60 18.13
C ASP A 306 -12.72 13.76 17.92
N SER A 307 -11.45 13.48 17.53
CA SER A 307 -10.43 14.46 17.10
C SER A 307 -10.52 14.86 15.61
N HIS A 308 -11.67 14.59 14.98
CA HIS A 308 -12.20 15.11 13.71
C HIS A 308 -11.76 14.44 12.41
N ARG A 309 -11.34 13.18 12.47
CA ARG A 309 -10.83 12.49 11.27
C ARG A 309 -11.34 11.07 11.18
N GLU A 310 -12.66 10.99 11.00
CA GLU A 310 -13.32 9.73 10.71
C GLU A 310 -12.71 9.08 9.46
N PRO A 311 -12.24 7.83 9.57
CA PRO A 311 -11.85 7.06 8.39
C PRO A 311 -13.02 6.88 7.42
N ASP A 312 -12.72 6.70 6.13
CA ASP A 312 -13.78 6.50 5.11
C ASP A 312 -14.58 5.21 5.35
N LYS A 313 -14.06 4.25 6.12
CA LYS A 313 -14.70 2.99 6.46
C LYS A 313 -14.52 2.66 7.94
N SER A 314 -15.57 2.18 8.58
CA SER A 314 -15.48 1.66 9.95
C SER A 314 -14.67 0.36 9.97
N LEU A 315 -13.76 0.25 10.93
CA LEU A 315 -12.98 -0.95 11.13
C LEU A 315 -13.85 -2.08 11.72
N THR A 316 -13.68 -3.30 11.22
CA THR A 316 -14.32 -4.48 11.79
C THR A 316 -13.29 -5.37 12.47
N PHE A 317 -13.63 -5.85 13.68
CA PHE A 317 -12.76 -6.72 14.47
C PHE A 317 -13.08 -8.19 14.17
N ASP A 318 -12.03 -8.99 13.95
CA ASP A 318 -12.16 -10.45 13.83
C ASP A 318 -12.23 -11.10 15.22
N THR A 319 -13.24 -11.93 15.42
CA THR A 319 -13.44 -12.70 16.66
C THR A 319 -13.22 -14.20 16.48
N SER A 320 -12.86 -14.66 15.27
CA SER A 320 -12.63 -16.08 15.02
C SER A 320 -11.41 -16.63 15.75
N SER A 321 -11.48 -17.88 16.20
CA SER A 321 -10.46 -18.54 17.04
C SER A 321 -9.41 -19.33 16.25
N ASN A 322 -9.48 -19.35 14.92
CA ASN A 322 -8.55 -20.12 14.11
C ASN A 322 -7.13 -19.57 14.27
N GLU A 323 -6.19 -20.43 14.67
CA GLU A 323 -4.76 -20.14 14.64
C GLU A 323 -4.36 -19.86 13.20
N GLU A 324 -4.01 -18.60 12.91
CA GLU A 324 -3.61 -18.22 11.56
C GLU A 324 -2.12 -18.52 11.36
N HIS A 325 -1.84 -19.25 10.27
CA HIS A 325 -0.49 -19.61 9.89
C HIS A 325 0.35 -18.37 9.56
N CYS A 326 1.60 -18.39 10.01
CA CYS A 326 2.59 -17.34 9.80
C CYS A 326 2.96 -17.26 8.30
N PRO A 327 2.75 -16.14 7.60
CA PRO A 327 2.94 -16.06 6.14
C PRO A 327 4.41 -16.09 5.71
N SER A 328 5.33 -15.68 6.60
CA SER A 328 6.78 -15.61 6.35
C SER A 328 7.59 -15.94 7.61
N ALA A 329 8.92 -16.00 7.48
CA ALA A 329 9.83 -16.06 8.63
C ALA A 329 9.67 -14.84 9.56
N TRP A 330 9.90 -15.04 10.85
CA TRP A 330 9.85 -13.99 11.86
C TRP A 330 11.06 -13.05 11.76
N GLN A 331 10.80 -11.76 11.89
CA GLN A 331 11.81 -10.71 11.99
C GLN A 331 11.61 -9.93 13.29
N ASP A 332 12.69 -9.69 14.03
CA ASP A 332 12.62 -9.04 15.33
C ASP A 332 12.97 -7.55 15.24
N PHE A 333 12.06 -6.69 15.69
CA PHE A 333 12.23 -5.25 15.69
C PHE A 333 12.18 -4.65 17.11
N ASP A 334 12.92 -3.57 17.30
CA ASP A 334 12.63 -2.65 18.40
C ASP A 334 11.29 -1.93 18.17
N LYS A 335 10.58 -1.59 19.24
CA LYS A 335 9.25 -0.97 19.17
C LYS A 335 9.29 0.43 18.58
N ASP A 336 10.24 1.26 19.02
CA ASP A 336 10.39 2.64 18.55
C ASP A 336 10.88 2.66 17.11
N GLU A 337 11.82 1.78 16.78
CA GLU A 337 12.31 1.61 15.41
C GLU A 337 11.18 1.23 14.45
N LEU A 338 10.40 0.20 14.79
CA LEU A 338 9.29 -0.26 13.95
C LEU A 338 8.17 0.80 13.85
N SER A 339 7.86 1.47 14.96
CA SER A 339 6.88 2.57 14.97
C SER A 339 7.30 3.70 14.02
N ASN A 340 8.58 4.13 14.11
CA ASN A 340 9.13 5.15 13.23
C ASN A 340 9.14 4.73 11.76
N LEU A 341 9.52 3.48 11.48
CA LEU A 341 9.54 2.93 10.12
C LEU A 341 8.14 2.94 9.50
N ILE A 342 7.14 2.39 10.20
CA ILE A 342 5.74 2.39 9.74
C ILE A 342 5.31 3.82 9.43
N HIS A 343 5.52 4.74 10.37
CA HIS A 343 5.15 6.13 10.20
C HIS A 343 5.84 6.80 9.00
N GLN A 344 7.13 6.56 8.78
CA GLN A 344 7.87 7.10 7.64
C GLN A 344 7.31 6.61 6.31
N GLU A 345 7.01 5.32 6.18
CA GLU A 345 6.43 4.80 4.93
C GLU A 345 5.03 5.37 4.67
N LEU A 346 4.21 5.50 5.72
CA LEU A 346 2.90 6.13 5.63
C LEU A 346 2.99 7.62 5.22
N ASP A 347 3.98 8.34 5.73
CA ASP A 347 4.19 9.75 5.38
C ASP A 347 4.64 9.91 3.93
N ARG A 348 5.60 9.10 3.48
CA ARG A 348 6.06 9.08 2.07
C ARG A 348 4.91 8.77 1.14
N LYS A 349 3.99 7.90 1.55
CA LYS A 349 2.80 7.58 0.76
C LYS A 349 1.86 8.76 0.59
N MET A 350 1.64 9.54 1.65
CA MET A 350 0.89 10.79 1.56
C MET A 350 1.57 11.80 0.64
N LEU A 351 2.90 11.91 0.70
CA LEU A 351 3.67 12.81 -0.16
C LEU A 351 3.58 12.40 -1.64
N ALA A 352 3.75 11.11 -1.94
CA ALA A 352 3.63 10.59 -3.31
C ALA A 352 2.23 10.85 -3.88
N TRP A 353 1.17 10.56 -3.11
CA TRP A 353 -0.20 10.88 -3.51
C TRP A 353 -0.42 12.39 -3.72
N LEU A 354 0.11 13.22 -2.83
CA LEU A 354 -0.01 14.68 -2.95
C LEU A 354 0.67 15.18 -4.23
N SER A 355 1.84 14.63 -4.57
CA SER A 355 2.55 14.94 -5.81
C SER A 355 1.74 14.57 -7.06
N ASP A 356 1.19 13.36 -7.10
CA ASP A 356 0.33 12.88 -8.19
C ASP A 356 -0.92 13.77 -8.37
N GLU A 357 -1.55 14.16 -7.26
CA GLU A 357 -2.71 15.04 -7.30
C GLU A 357 -2.36 16.46 -7.72
N LEU A 358 -1.28 17.04 -7.20
CA LEU A 358 -0.81 18.35 -7.63
C LEU A 358 -0.45 18.36 -9.11
N TYR A 359 0.16 17.29 -9.63
CA TYR A 359 0.39 17.13 -11.06
C TYR A 359 -0.92 17.12 -11.84
N GLY A 360 -1.89 16.32 -11.39
CA GLY A 360 -3.22 16.29 -11.97
C GLY A 360 -3.87 17.67 -12.04
N CYS A 361 -3.79 18.43 -10.94
CA CYS A 361 -4.40 19.76 -10.82
C CYS A 361 -3.67 20.82 -11.67
N LEU A 362 -2.34 20.88 -11.58
CA LEU A 362 -1.52 21.96 -12.13
C LEU A 362 -1.06 21.72 -13.57
N LYS A 363 -0.92 20.47 -14.01
CA LYS A 363 -0.48 20.11 -15.38
C LYS A 363 -1.62 19.58 -16.24
N ASN A 364 -2.46 18.71 -15.69
CA ASN A 364 -3.53 18.06 -16.46
C ASN A 364 -4.87 18.82 -16.40
N GLY A 365 -4.95 19.90 -15.61
CA GLY A 365 -6.17 20.69 -15.46
C GLY A 365 -7.31 19.91 -14.81
N LYS A 366 -7.00 18.90 -13.98
CA LYS A 366 -8.00 18.21 -13.15
C LYS A 366 -8.71 19.25 -12.30
N ALA A 367 -10.04 19.27 -12.38
CA ALA A 367 -10.84 20.19 -11.58
C ALA A 367 -10.58 19.93 -10.09
N THR A 368 -10.25 20.99 -9.35
CA THR A 368 -10.16 20.95 -7.90
C THR A 368 -11.41 21.51 -7.27
N ASP A 369 -11.62 21.21 -5.98
CA ASP A 369 -12.66 21.83 -5.16
C ASP A 369 -12.45 23.33 -4.90
N ILE A 370 -11.40 23.95 -5.45
CA ILE A 370 -11.10 25.40 -5.37
C ILE A 370 -12.03 26.22 -6.29
N GLY A 371 -12.92 25.57 -7.05
CA GLY A 371 -14.02 26.23 -7.76
C GLY A 371 -13.65 26.75 -9.16
N GLU A 372 -12.49 27.40 -9.33
CA GLU A 372 -12.06 27.97 -10.61
C GLU A 372 -10.72 27.41 -11.14
N LYS A 373 -10.49 27.54 -12.45
CA LYS A 373 -9.21 27.18 -13.08
C LYS A 373 -8.15 28.18 -12.64
N ILE A 374 -7.10 27.69 -11.98
CA ILE A 374 -5.87 28.45 -11.77
C ILE A 374 -5.32 28.86 -13.14
N GLU A 375 -4.88 30.12 -13.27
CA GLU A 375 -4.28 30.62 -14.51
C GLU A 375 -3.08 29.74 -14.94
N GLY A 376 -2.90 29.54 -16.25
CA GLY A 376 -1.96 28.53 -16.78
C GLY A 376 -0.48 28.79 -16.45
N ASN A 377 -0.04 30.06 -16.50
CA ASN A 377 1.33 30.42 -16.14
C ASN A 377 1.56 30.30 -14.63
N LEU A 378 0.58 30.74 -13.82
CA LEU A 378 0.60 30.54 -12.37
C LEU A 378 0.67 29.05 -12.02
N SER A 379 -0.16 28.22 -12.64
CA SER A 379 -0.15 26.75 -12.45
C SER A 379 1.21 26.15 -12.77
N SER A 380 1.83 26.59 -13.88
CA SER A 380 3.16 26.14 -14.27
C SER A 380 4.23 26.55 -13.27
N ALA A 381 4.17 27.78 -12.77
CA ALA A 381 5.09 28.28 -11.74
C ALA A 381 4.90 27.53 -10.40
N MET A 382 3.65 27.31 -9.98
CA MET A 382 3.32 26.51 -8.78
C MET A 382 3.90 25.10 -8.86
N TRP A 383 3.82 24.46 -10.02
CA TRP A 383 4.42 23.13 -10.22
C TRP A 383 5.94 23.15 -10.05
N THR A 384 6.63 24.14 -10.63
CA THR A 384 8.08 24.29 -10.44
C THR A 384 8.46 24.53 -8.97
N ARG A 385 7.63 25.23 -8.20
CA ARG A 385 7.83 25.38 -6.75
C ARG A 385 7.61 24.06 -6.02
N TRP A 386 6.57 23.31 -6.39
CA TRP A 386 6.30 21.99 -5.83
C TRP A 386 7.47 21.03 -6.04
N GLU A 387 8.07 20.96 -7.22
CA GLU A 387 9.22 20.08 -7.48
C GLU A 387 10.38 20.34 -6.50
N SER A 388 10.62 21.61 -6.12
CA SER A 388 11.61 21.96 -5.10
C SER A 388 11.17 21.55 -3.69
N TRP A 389 9.89 21.72 -3.35
CA TRP A 389 9.35 21.33 -2.05
C TRP A 389 9.36 19.81 -1.87
N GLU A 390 8.96 19.06 -2.90
CA GLU A 390 8.92 17.61 -2.91
C GLU A 390 10.30 17.02 -2.64
N VAL A 391 11.35 17.53 -3.30
CA VAL A 391 12.73 17.09 -3.06
C VAL A 391 13.14 17.31 -1.60
N ALA A 392 12.80 18.47 -1.02
CA ALA A 392 13.11 18.78 0.38
C ALA A 392 12.33 17.87 1.35
N LEU A 393 11.03 17.69 1.13
CA LEU A 393 10.15 16.84 1.96
C LEU A 393 10.52 15.36 1.85
N GLN A 394 10.89 14.88 0.66
CA GLN A 394 11.32 13.50 0.45
C GLN A 394 12.69 13.22 1.09
N GLY A 395 13.58 14.22 1.11
CA GLY A 395 14.92 14.13 1.67
C GLY A 395 14.99 14.19 3.20
N ASP A 396 13.96 14.72 3.86
CA ASP A 396 13.91 14.90 5.32
C ASP A 396 12.57 14.40 5.90
N ALA A 397 12.63 13.22 6.54
CA ALA A 397 11.47 12.58 7.13
C ALA A 397 10.89 13.37 8.33
N GLU A 398 11.72 14.11 9.08
CA GLU A 398 11.23 14.95 10.19
C GLU A 398 10.50 16.17 9.65
N LEU A 399 11.05 16.79 8.60
CA LEU A 399 10.39 17.90 7.90
C LEU A 399 9.04 17.49 7.32
N LEU A 400 8.97 16.33 6.64
CA LEU A 400 7.71 15.82 6.11
C LEU A 400 6.70 15.54 7.21
N ARG A 401 7.12 14.85 8.28
CA ARG A 401 6.27 14.57 9.43
C ARG A 401 5.75 15.84 10.08
N HIS A 402 6.61 16.85 10.25
CA HIS A 402 6.25 18.15 10.80
C HIS A 402 5.24 18.87 9.91
N PHE A 403 5.51 18.93 8.60
CA PHE A 403 4.63 19.54 7.62
C PHE A 403 3.24 18.92 7.65
N LEU A 404 3.14 17.59 7.55
CA LEU A 404 1.87 16.86 7.63
C LEU A 404 1.18 17.14 8.96
N SER A 405 1.88 16.98 10.09
CA SER A 405 1.29 17.18 11.42
C SER A 405 0.66 18.55 11.59
N ARG A 406 1.35 19.59 11.14
CA ARG A 406 0.94 20.99 11.28
C ARG A 406 -0.14 21.42 10.30
N VAL A 407 -0.20 20.85 9.08
CA VAL A 407 -1.37 21.04 8.19
C VAL A 407 -2.66 20.66 8.90
N PHE A 408 -2.52 19.71 9.80
CA PHE A 408 -3.56 19.07 10.56
C PHE A 408 -3.53 19.48 12.04
N ASP A 409 -3.00 20.65 12.36
CA ASP A 409 -3.11 21.21 13.71
C ASP A 409 -3.55 22.67 13.62
N VAL A 410 -4.43 23.07 14.54
CA VAL A 410 -4.85 24.47 14.69
C VAL A 410 -4.00 25.20 15.71
N ASP A 411 -3.37 24.46 16.63
CA ASP A 411 -2.44 25.02 17.60
C ASP A 411 -1.04 25.00 17.00
N ALA A 412 -0.62 26.14 16.46
CA ALA A 412 0.70 26.30 15.87
C ALA A 412 1.84 26.18 16.90
N ASN A 413 1.56 26.24 18.21
CA ASN A 413 2.54 26.23 19.31
C ASN A 413 2.62 24.93 20.06
N ALA A 414 1.56 24.11 20.05
CA ALA A 414 1.61 22.81 20.71
C ALA A 414 2.83 22.05 20.15
N PRO A 415 3.74 21.52 20.99
CA PRO A 415 4.76 20.61 20.48
C PRO A 415 4.02 19.53 19.69
N VAL A 416 4.54 19.15 18.52
CA VAL A 416 3.90 18.14 17.67
C VAL A 416 3.69 16.89 18.53
N ALA A 417 2.49 16.77 19.09
CA ALA A 417 2.20 15.73 20.05
C ALA A 417 2.10 14.46 19.23
N LYS A 418 2.84 13.41 19.64
CA LYS A 418 2.80 12.10 18.98
C LYS A 418 1.35 11.62 18.75
N SER A 419 0.43 12.01 19.63
CA SER A 419 -1.01 11.72 19.54
C SER A 419 -1.75 12.36 18.36
N ASN A 420 -1.37 13.55 17.88
CA ASN A 420 -2.08 14.21 16.75
C ASN A 420 -1.83 13.47 15.44
N PHE A 421 -0.69 12.81 15.36
CA PHE A 421 -0.21 12.14 14.17
C PHE A 421 -0.98 10.85 13.83
N VAL A 422 -1.55 10.19 14.84
CA VAL A 422 -2.36 8.97 14.68
C VAL A 422 -3.59 9.21 13.80
N SER A 423 -4.10 10.45 13.81
CA SER A 423 -5.29 10.84 13.06
C SER A 423 -5.02 11.26 11.60
N ILE A 424 -3.76 11.23 11.15
CA ILE A 424 -3.38 11.60 9.78
C ILE A 424 -3.27 10.34 8.94
N GLY A 425 -4.24 10.07 8.07
CA GLY A 425 -4.14 8.90 7.18
C GLY A 425 -4.82 9.08 5.83
N PHE A 426 -4.80 8.00 5.06
CA PHE A 426 -5.17 8.02 3.65
C PHE A 426 -6.69 7.98 3.40
N CYS A 427 -7.43 8.94 3.97
CA CYS A 427 -8.86 9.09 3.72
C CYS A 427 -9.18 10.33 2.88
N THR A 428 -10.38 10.38 2.32
CA THR A 428 -10.80 11.42 1.37
C THR A 428 -10.72 12.83 1.98
N ASN A 429 -11.14 13.00 3.23
CA ASN A 429 -11.11 14.30 3.91
C ASN A 429 -9.67 14.79 4.17
N VAL A 430 -8.80 13.94 4.73
CA VAL A 430 -7.40 14.29 5.00
C VAL A 430 -6.69 14.67 3.69
N ARG A 431 -6.88 13.86 2.66
CA ARG A 431 -6.34 14.11 1.32
C ARG A 431 -6.76 15.48 0.78
N LYS A 432 -8.06 15.78 0.75
CA LYS A 432 -8.57 17.08 0.30
C LYS A 432 -8.00 18.24 1.11
N GLN A 433 -7.94 18.11 2.43
CA GLN A 433 -7.40 19.14 3.33
C GLN A 433 -5.91 19.42 3.06
N LEU A 434 -5.11 18.38 2.87
CA LEU A 434 -3.69 18.50 2.54
C LEU A 434 -3.47 19.18 1.19
N LEU A 435 -4.21 18.75 0.17
CA LEU A 435 -4.10 19.29 -1.18
C LEU A 435 -4.40 20.81 -1.20
N LEU A 436 -5.51 21.22 -0.59
CA LEU A 436 -5.93 22.62 -0.60
C LEU A 436 -4.96 23.53 0.17
N ALA A 437 -4.50 23.11 1.34
CA ALA A 437 -3.53 23.86 2.14
C ALA A 437 -2.21 24.05 1.36
N THR A 438 -1.77 22.99 0.67
CA THR A 438 -0.55 23.02 -0.14
C THR A 438 -0.71 23.93 -1.36
N LEU A 439 -1.85 23.86 -2.07
CA LEU A 439 -2.13 24.71 -3.24
C LEU A 439 -2.12 26.20 -2.89
N PHE A 440 -2.69 26.59 -1.75
CA PHE A 440 -2.69 27.97 -1.28
C PHE A 440 -1.27 28.49 -1.02
N ALA A 441 -0.43 27.68 -0.36
CA ALA A 441 0.93 28.05 -0.07
C ALA A 441 1.81 28.11 -1.33
N LEU A 442 1.63 27.17 -2.26
CA LEU A 442 2.31 27.18 -3.56
C LEU A 442 1.90 28.37 -4.43
N ALA A 443 0.63 28.79 -4.39
CA ALA A 443 0.16 29.94 -5.16
C ALA A 443 0.87 31.23 -4.71
N LEU A 444 1.07 31.38 -3.40
CA LEU A 444 1.79 32.50 -2.83
C LEU A 444 3.28 32.49 -3.23
N ASP A 445 3.94 31.33 -3.16
CA ASP A 445 5.34 31.18 -3.62
C ASP A 445 5.51 31.48 -5.11
N ALA A 446 4.57 30.99 -5.93
CA ALA A 446 4.54 31.22 -7.36
C ALA A 446 4.25 32.69 -7.72
N ALA A 447 3.54 33.42 -6.85
CA ALA A 447 3.30 34.86 -6.95
C ALA A 447 4.50 35.72 -6.51
N GLY A 448 5.64 35.10 -6.17
CA GLY A 448 6.89 35.78 -5.84
C GLY A 448 7.05 36.12 -4.35
N ILE A 449 6.16 35.64 -3.48
CA ILE A 449 6.32 35.76 -2.03
C ILE A 449 6.93 34.45 -1.53
N SER A 450 8.25 34.46 -1.28
CA SER A 450 9.03 33.27 -0.93
C SER A 450 8.34 32.47 0.17
N THR A 451 7.90 31.25 -0.16
CA THR A 451 7.23 30.35 0.78
C THR A 451 7.86 28.96 0.70
N THR A 452 8.29 28.39 1.83
CA THR A 452 8.94 27.07 1.85
C THR A 452 8.58 26.25 3.10
N PRO A 453 8.56 24.90 3.02
CA PRO A 453 8.34 24.05 4.18
C PRO A 453 9.44 24.20 5.21
N ARG A 454 9.07 24.23 6.50
CA ARG A 454 10.04 24.34 7.58
C ARG A 454 9.59 23.63 8.86
N ALA A 455 10.52 22.93 9.49
CA ALA A 455 10.35 22.35 10.83
C ALA A 455 10.76 23.38 11.90
N ARG A 456 9.80 24.22 12.31
CA ARG A 456 9.94 25.19 13.43
C ARG A 456 8.84 24.96 14.44
N ASP A 457 9.05 25.43 15.66
CA ASP A 457 8.04 25.33 16.73
C ASP A 457 6.71 25.96 16.33
N ILE A 458 6.74 27.09 15.60
CA ILE A 458 5.56 27.83 15.13
C ILE A 458 5.31 27.55 13.65
N GLY A 459 4.16 26.95 13.34
CA GLY A 459 3.70 26.72 11.96
C GLY A 459 4.47 25.61 11.22
N ASN A 460 4.36 25.62 9.89
CA ASN A 460 4.98 24.64 8.98
C ASN A 460 5.63 25.24 7.74
N LEU A 461 5.62 26.57 7.63
CA LEU A 461 6.15 27.30 6.51
C LEU A 461 6.99 28.47 6.98
N ASP A 462 7.95 28.86 6.16
CA ASP A 462 8.60 30.17 6.19
C ASP A 462 7.99 31.01 5.05
N VAL A 463 7.45 32.20 5.34
CA VAL A 463 6.79 33.07 4.35
C VAL A 463 7.45 34.44 4.39
N ALA A 464 8.31 34.75 3.42
CA ALA A 464 9.09 35.98 3.37
C ALA A 464 9.78 36.30 4.72
N GLU A 465 10.46 35.28 5.28
CA GLU A 465 11.15 35.29 6.59
C GLU A 465 10.23 35.36 7.82
N GLN A 466 8.91 35.30 7.63
CA GLN A 466 7.90 35.27 8.69
C GLN A 466 7.40 33.84 8.94
N SER A 467 6.83 33.61 10.12
CA SER A 467 6.24 32.31 10.46
C SER A 467 4.93 32.08 9.69
N GLY A 468 4.87 30.99 8.92
CA GLY A 468 3.70 30.62 8.12
C GLY A 468 3.05 29.32 8.61
N HIS A 469 1.72 29.27 8.56
CA HIS A 469 0.95 28.08 8.90
C HIS A 469 -0.11 27.78 7.84
N ALA A 470 0.17 26.78 7.00
CA ALA A 470 -0.83 26.21 6.11
C ALA A 470 -1.71 25.24 6.89
N CYS A 471 -2.92 25.68 7.28
CA CYS A 471 -3.85 24.91 8.10
C CYS A 471 -4.99 24.37 7.23
N GLY A 472 -4.98 23.07 6.95
CA GLY A 472 -5.99 22.40 6.13
C GLY A 472 -7.28 22.06 6.89
N ILE A 473 -7.39 22.35 8.18
CA ILE A 473 -8.53 21.91 9.00
C ILE A 473 -9.81 22.65 8.62
N SER A 474 -10.86 21.90 8.28
CA SER A 474 -12.20 22.44 8.03
C SER A 474 -13.12 22.43 9.26
N ARG A 475 -12.89 21.51 10.21
CA ARG A 475 -13.75 21.28 11.39
C ARG A 475 -12.96 20.92 12.64
N ARG A 476 -13.47 21.34 13.81
CA ARG A 476 -13.01 20.96 15.15
C ARG A 476 -14.16 20.68 16.10
N SER A 477 -14.18 19.49 16.68
CA SER A 477 -15.16 18.97 17.62
C SER A 477 -16.59 19.18 17.10
N GLN A 478 -16.82 18.80 15.84
CA GLN A 478 -18.05 19.03 15.07
C GLN A 478 -18.42 20.50 14.80
N GLN A 479 -17.57 21.46 15.18
CA GLN A 479 -17.73 22.88 14.85
C GLN A 479 -16.98 23.20 13.56
N ASP A 480 -17.61 23.96 12.66
CA ASP A 480 -16.94 24.46 11.45
C ASP A 480 -15.88 25.51 11.79
N LEU A 481 -14.83 25.62 10.96
CA LEU A 481 -13.73 26.58 11.12
C LEU A 481 -14.21 28.00 11.43
N ARG A 482 -15.30 28.45 10.78
CA ARG A 482 -15.93 29.77 11.03
C ARG A 482 -16.29 30.04 12.49
N ARG A 483 -16.61 29.00 13.27
CA ARG A 483 -17.07 29.12 14.66
C ARG A 483 -15.92 29.24 15.67
N PHE A 484 -14.79 28.59 15.39
CA PHE A 484 -13.68 28.53 16.34
C PHE A 484 -12.45 29.33 15.89
N ALA A 485 -12.33 29.71 14.61
CA ALA A 485 -11.15 30.43 14.11
C ALA A 485 -10.86 31.74 14.85
N THR A 486 -11.89 32.47 15.29
CA THR A 486 -11.74 33.70 16.07
C THR A 486 -11.40 33.45 17.55
N SER A 487 -11.65 32.25 18.06
CA SER A 487 -11.28 31.87 19.42
C SER A 487 -9.83 31.38 19.53
N LEU A 488 -9.16 31.17 18.39
CA LEU A 488 -7.77 30.73 18.36
C LEU A 488 -6.83 31.91 18.55
N ASP A 489 -5.77 31.68 19.32
CA ASP A 489 -4.65 32.58 19.46
C ASP A 489 -3.61 32.25 18.39
N TRP A 490 -3.79 32.81 17.19
CA TRP A 490 -2.88 32.57 16.07
C TRP A 490 -1.51 33.20 16.36
N LYS A 491 -0.47 32.36 16.31
CA LYS A 491 0.91 32.76 16.61
C LYS A 491 1.80 32.86 15.38
N SER A 492 1.35 32.30 14.27
CA SER A 492 1.98 32.48 12.97
C SER A 492 1.64 33.85 12.41
N ASP A 493 2.60 34.50 11.78
CA ASP A 493 2.43 35.81 11.14
C ASP A 493 1.53 35.71 9.91
N VAL A 494 1.57 34.57 9.21
CA VAL A 494 0.79 34.26 8.02
C VAL A 494 0.06 32.93 8.21
N VAL A 495 -1.24 32.90 7.93
CA VAL A 495 -2.08 31.69 8.04
C VAL A 495 -2.85 31.44 6.75
N PHE A 496 -2.83 30.20 6.27
CA PHE A 496 -3.62 29.77 5.12
C PHE A 496 -4.80 28.95 5.62
N LEU A 497 -6.02 29.39 5.31
CA LEU A 497 -7.28 28.81 5.79
C LEU A 497 -8.21 28.52 4.60
N PRO A 498 -7.91 27.50 3.78
CA PRO A 498 -8.62 27.22 2.53
C PRO A 498 -10.09 26.80 2.72
N TYR A 499 -10.51 26.48 3.95
CA TYR A 499 -11.92 26.16 4.26
C TYR A 499 -12.69 27.34 4.87
N LEU A 500 -12.02 28.48 5.06
CA LEU A 500 -12.66 29.70 5.51
C LEU A 500 -13.05 30.52 4.27
N GLN A 501 -14.33 30.57 3.92
CA GLN A 501 -14.80 31.32 2.74
C GLN A 501 -15.05 32.81 3.03
N THR A 502 -14.42 33.35 4.06
CA THR A 502 -14.62 34.74 4.49
C THR A 502 -13.36 35.24 5.16
N SER A 503 -13.09 36.54 5.05
CA SER A 503 -11.97 37.17 5.73
C SER A 503 -12.00 36.89 7.24
N LEU A 504 -10.88 36.38 7.78
CA LEU A 504 -10.73 36.13 9.21
C LEU A 504 -10.91 37.43 10.02
N LEU A 505 -10.40 38.55 9.51
CA LEU A 505 -10.57 39.86 10.13
C LEU A 505 -12.04 40.29 10.18
N HIS A 506 -12.85 40.00 9.16
CA HIS A 506 -14.29 40.27 9.20
C HIS A 506 -14.99 39.45 10.30
N LEU A 507 -14.55 38.21 10.56
CA LEU A 507 -15.08 37.41 11.66
C LEU A 507 -14.72 38.01 13.01
N TYR A 508 -13.47 38.45 13.20
CA TYR A 508 -13.05 39.14 14.42
C TYR A 508 -13.90 40.38 14.70
N LEU A 509 -14.11 41.24 13.70
CA LEU A 509 -14.92 42.45 13.84
C LEU A 509 -16.38 42.17 14.20
N ARG A 510 -16.96 41.05 13.75
CA ARG A 510 -18.32 40.65 14.12
C ARG A 510 -18.41 40.07 15.54
N SER A 511 -17.34 39.48 16.05
CA SER A 511 -17.30 38.92 17.40
C SER A 511 -17.09 39.94 18.52
N VAL A 512 -16.65 41.17 18.18
CA VAL A 512 -16.58 42.28 19.16
C VAL A 512 -17.99 42.76 19.48
N SER A 513 -18.50 42.42 20.66
CA SER A 513 -19.84 42.80 21.12
C SER A 513 -20.00 44.33 21.18
N MET A 514 -21.10 44.86 20.64
CA MET A 514 -21.43 46.30 20.65
C MET A 514 -21.81 46.86 22.03
N THR A 515 -21.90 46.03 23.08
CA THR A 515 -22.12 46.48 24.45
C THR A 515 -20.80 46.97 25.07
N ARG A 516 -20.27 48.08 24.53
CA ARG A 516 -19.12 48.81 25.08
C ARG A 516 -19.61 49.75 26.18
N THR A 517 -19.36 49.39 27.44
CA THR A 517 -19.26 50.38 28.53
C THR A 517 -17.84 50.90 28.57
N GLU A 518 -17.69 52.23 28.50
CA GLU A 518 -16.42 52.92 28.69
C GLU A 518 -15.76 52.44 30.00
N GLY A 519 -14.55 51.87 29.93
CA GLY A 519 -13.72 51.63 31.11
C GLY A 519 -13.22 50.20 31.38
N THR A 520 -13.56 49.18 30.58
CA THR A 520 -12.92 47.86 30.73
C THR A 520 -11.68 47.76 29.85
N GLU A 521 -10.52 47.54 30.47
CA GLU A 521 -9.25 47.30 29.78
C GLU A 521 -9.37 46.18 28.74
N ASP A 522 -8.84 46.47 27.56
CA ASP A 522 -9.06 45.76 26.31
C ASP A 522 -8.28 44.44 26.25
N HIS A 523 -8.66 43.45 27.06
CA HIS A 523 -8.01 42.13 27.06
C HIS A 523 -8.36 41.27 25.82
N SER A 524 -9.26 41.73 24.94
CA SER A 524 -9.67 40.96 23.75
C SER A 524 -8.85 41.23 22.48
N LEU A 525 -8.05 42.30 22.43
CA LEU A 525 -7.30 42.71 21.24
C LEU A 525 -5.78 42.59 21.38
N THR A 526 -5.30 41.92 22.44
CA THR A 526 -3.90 41.48 22.56
C THR A 526 -3.54 40.30 21.66
N GLN A 527 -4.48 39.79 20.85
CA GLN A 527 -4.22 38.76 19.86
C GLN A 527 -3.41 39.33 18.69
N THR A 528 -2.26 38.71 18.39
CA THR A 528 -1.54 38.91 17.13
C THR A 528 -2.49 38.58 15.97
N LEU A 529 -2.86 39.60 15.19
CA LEU A 529 -3.71 39.41 14.01
C LEU A 529 -2.85 38.90 12.84
N PRO A 530 -3.01 37.67 12.35
CA PRO A 530 -2.19 37.15 11.26
C PRO A 530 -2.63 37.72 9.91
N ILE A 531 -1.74 37.68 8.92
CA ILE A 531 -2.14 37.80 7.51
C ILE A 531 -2.86 36.51 7.15
N ALA A 532 -4.19 36.56 7.07
CA ALA A 532 -5.01 35.40 6.76
C ALA A 532 -5.33 35.33 5.26
N LEU A 533 -4.87 34.27 4.61
CA LEU A 533 -5.24 33.91 3.25
C LEU A 533 -6.38 32.89 3.31
N THR A 534 -7.57 33.34 2.96
CA THR A 534 -8.83 32.58 3.09
C THR A 534 -9.40 32.27 1.71
N ALA A 535 -10.27 31.28 1.59
CA ALA A 535 -10.97 30.95 0.35
C ALA A 535 -12.16 31.88 0.08
N GLU A 536 -11.98 33.18 0.31
CA GLU A 536 -12.93 34.21 -0.09
C GLU A 536 -12.88 34.43 -1.61
N ASP A 537 -14.00 34.86 -2.19
CA ASP A 537 -14.15 35.01 -3.64
C ASP A 537 -13.00 35.82 -4.26
N ASP A 538 -12.59 36.94 -3.63
CA ASP A 538 -11.45 37.77 -4.04
C ASP A 538 -10.14 37.00 -4.23
N PHE A 539 -9.86 35.98 -3.41
CA PHE A 539 -8.65 35.17 -3.53
C PHE A 539 -8.78 34.14 -4.67
N LEU A 540 -9.95 33.50 -4.78
CA LEU A 540 -10.23 32.54 -5.86
C LEU A 540 -10.15 33.22 -7.23
N ASP A 541 -10.73 34.41 -7.32
CA ASP A 541 -10.61 35.34 -8.43
C ASP A 541 -9.16 35.68 -8.78
N ALA A 542 -8.33 35.93 -7.76
CA ALA A 542 -6.92 36.21 -7.95
C ALA A 542 -6.16 35.00 -8.53
N LEU A 543 -6.47 33.78 -8.08
CA LEU A 543 -5.91 32.55 -8.65
C LEU A 543 -6.27 32.39 -10.14
N ALA A 544 -7.49 32.77 -10.52
CA ALA A 544 -7.96 32.72 -11.91
C ALA A 544 -7.32 33.80 -12.81
N ARG A 545 -6.94 34.95 -12.23
CA ARG A 545 -6.28 36.05 -12.96
C ARG A 545 -4.75 35.92 -13.02
N GLY A 546 -4.14 35.20 -12.08
CA GLY A 546 -2.75 34.79 -12.13
C GLY A 546 -1.85 35.42 -11.07
N ALA A 547 -0.53 35.24 -11.24
CA ALA A 547 0.47 35.52 -10.20
C ALA A 547 0.45 36.96 -9.65
N LYS A 548 0.22 37.97 -10.51
CA LYS A 548 0.18 39.36 -10.09
C LYS A 548 -1.00 39.64 -9.16
N ASP A 549 -2.20 39.16 -9.49
CA ASP A 549 -3.39 39.36 -8.67
C ASP A 549 -3.28 38.65 -7.32
N VAL A 550 -2.63 37.47 -7.28
CA VAL A 550 -2.33 36.76 -6.02
C VAL A 550 -1.38 37.58 -5.14
N HIS A 551 -0.33 38.15 -5.74
CA HIS A 551 0.60 39.04 -5.05
C HIS A 551 -0.12 40.29 -4.50
N ASP A 552 -0.91 40.97 -5.34
CA ASP A 552 -1.67 42.16 -4.98
C ASP A 552 -2.71 41.85 -3.88
N PHE A 553 -3.32 40.66 -3.89
CA PHE A 553 -4.19 40.19 -2.82
C PHE A 553 -3.45 40.06 -1.49
N TYR A 554 -2.27 39.42 -1.49
CA TYR A 554 -1.46 39.27 -0.28
C TYR A 554 -1.05 40.62 0.30
N GLU A 555 -0.54 41.54 -0.52
CA GLU A 555 -0.14 42.88 -0.06
C GLU A 555 -1.34 43.69 0.45
N ARG A 556 -2.53 43.55 -0.14
CA ARG A 556 -3.77 44.12 0.42
C ARG A 556 -4.07 43.58 1.81
N LYS A 557 -4.01 42.27 2.03
CA LYS A 557 -4.25 41.65 3.36
C LYS A 557 -3.21 42.08 4.39
N ARG A 558 -1.94 42.19 3.98
CA ARG A 558 -0.86 42.73 4.81
C ARG A 558 -1.13 44.18 5.22
N ALA A 559 -1.45 45.05 4.26
CA ALA A 559 -1.77 46.45 4.53
C ALA A 559 -3.01 46.59 5.43
N GLU A 560 -4.03 45.75 5.23
CA GLU A 560 -5.23 45.70 6.07
C GLU A 560 -4.88 45.35 7.52
N ARG A 561 -4.05 44.32 7.74
CA ARG A 561 -3.53 43.94 9.06
C ARG A 561 -2.76 45.10 9.70
N ASP A 562 -1.80 45.68 8.98
CA ASP A 562 -0.90 46.72 9.51
C ASP A 562 -1.66 47.99 9.89
N SER A 563 -2.66 48.37 9.08
CA SER A 563 -3.58 49.48 9.38
C SER A 563 -4.37 49.22 10.67
N ARG A 564 -4.84 47.99 10.88
CA ARG A 564 -5.57 47.62 12.10
C ARG A 564 -4.68 47.62 13.34
N LEU A 565 -3.49 47.03 13.26
CA LEU A 565 -2.53 47.06 14.36
C LEU A 565 -2.15 48.51 14.72
N SER A 566 -1.97 49.37 13.72
CA SER A 566 -1.69 50.80 13.92
C SER A 566 -2.85 51.53 14.63
N ALA A 567 -4.11 51.21 14.27
CA ALA A 567 -5.29 51.79 14.91
C ALA A 567 -5.44 51.37 16.38
N LEU A 568 -4.99 50.16 16.74
CA LEU A 568 -4.98 49.65 18.11
C LEU A 568 -3.85 50.24 18.96
N ALA A 569 -2.74 50.64 18.33
CA ALA A 569 -1.58 51.22 19.00
C ALA A 569 -1.73 52.73 19.35
N LEU A 570 -2.82 53.39 18.94
CA LEU A 570 -3.05 54.80 19.26
C LEU A 570 -3.27 54.95 20.79
N PRO A 571 -2.47 55.77 21.48
CA PRO A 571 -2.61 55.95 22.92
C PRO A 571 -3.97 56.58 23.25
N SER A 572 -4.62 56.05 24.29
CA SER A 572 -5.78 56.68 24.92
C SER A 572 -5.44 58.15 25.17
N ARG A 573 -6.25 59.07 24.62
CA ARG A 573 -6.18 60.50 24.92
C ARG A 573 -6.32 60.72 26.44
N THR A 574 -5.22 60.69 27.16
CA THR A 574 -5.09 61.35 28.46
C THR A 574 -4.54 62.74 28.19
N GLU A 575 -5.39 63.62 27.64
CA GLU A 575 -5.18 65.05 27.87
C GLU A 575 -5.64 65.31 29.32
N PRO A 576 -4.77 65.83 30.20
CA PRO A 576 -5.23 66.30 31.49
C PRO A 576 -6.17 67.49 31.25
N LEU A 577 -7.39 67.40 31.78
CA LEU A 577 -8.26 68.57 31.94
C LEU A 577 -7.51 69.58 32.81
N ASN A 578 -7.01 70.64 32.18
CA ASN A 578 -6.50 71.81 32.89
C ASN A 578 -7.59 72.33 33.82
N ALA A 579 -7.29 72.35 35.13
CA ALA A 579 -8.04 73.06 36.16
C ALA A 579 -7.17 74.20 36.70
#